data_AF-A0A133YUL2-F1
#
_entry.id   AF-A0A133YUL2-F1
#
_cell.length_a   1.000
_cell.length_b   1.000
_cell.length_c   1.000
_cell.angle_alpha   90.00
_cell.angle_beta   90.00
_cell.angle_gamma   90.00
#
_symmetry.space_group_name_H-M   'P 1'
#
loop_
_entity.id
_entity.type
_entity.pdbx_description
1 polymer ?
#
loop_
_entity_poly.entity_id
_entity_poly.type
_entity_poly.pdbx_seq_one_letter_code
_entity_poly.pdbx_strand_id
1 'polypeptide(L)' 'MPKSTYYFELSKVDQVDLRNKEIKEKIQEIYTSNKGRYGVRRVHQALLSKGYIVNHKRVQRLM' A
#
# COMPACT_ATOMS: atom_id res chain seq x y z
N MET A 1 15.43 22.03 -13.35
CA MET A 1 14.32 22.72 -12.67
C MET A 1 14.87 23.85 -11.82
N PRO A 2 14.18 25.00 -11.74
CA PRO A 2 14.50 26.04 -10.77
C PRO A 2 14.46 25.51 -9.33
N LYS A 3 15.33 26.01 -8.44
CA LYS A 3 15.41 25.59 -7.03
C LYS A 3 14.06 25.77 -6.29
N SER A 4 13.34 26.85 -6.56
CA SER A 4 12.02 27.13 -5.96
C SER A 4 11.01 26.03 -6.26
N THR A 5 10.94 25.59 -7.51
CA THR A 5 10.08 24.46 -7.95
C THR A 5 10.49 23.14 -7.30
N TYR A 6 11.79 22.84 -7.19
CA TYR A 6 12.26 21.61 -6.55
C TYR A 6 11.81 21.50 -5.09
N TYR A 7 12.03 22.54 -4.29
CA TYR A 7 11.64 22.54 -2.88
C TYR A 7 10.11 22.64 -2.68
N PHE A 8 9.39 23.26 -3.61
CA PHE A 8 7.92 23.29 -3.61
C PHE A 8 7.31 21.91 -3.89
N GLU A 9 7.88 21.14 -4.82
CA GLU A 9 7.43 19.78 -5.08
C GLU A 9 7.79 18.83 -3.92
N LEU A 10 8.99 18.99 -3.34
CA LEU A 10 9.43 18.18 -2.20
C LEU A 10 8.57 18.38 -0.94
N SER A 11 8.02 19.59 -0.74
CA SER A 11 7.18 19.90 0.41
C SER A 11 5.72 19.49 0.25
N LYS A 12 5.31 19.02 -0.94
CA LYS A 12 3.95 18.52 -1.13
C LYS A 12 3.76 17.19 -0.43
N VAL A 13 2.67 17.11 0.32
CA VAL A 13 2.22 15.86 0.91
C VAL A 13 1.53 15.02 -0.16
N ASP A 14 2.06 13.82 -0.39
CA ASP A 14 1.44 12.87 -1.31
C ASP A 14 0.16 12.28 -0.71
N GLN A 15 -0.98 12.86 -1.10
CA GLN A 15 -2.31 12.40 -0.71
C GLN A 15 -2.58 10.94 -1.11
N VAL A 16 -1.94 10.49 -2.20
CA VAL A 16 -2.01 9.12 -2.68
C VAL A 16 -1.36 8.16 -1.68
N ASP A 17 -0.21 8.56 -1.13
CA ASP A 17 0.55 7.72 -0.22
C ASP A 17 -0.12 7.64 1.15
N LEU A 18 -0.71 8.75 1.63
CA LEU A 18 -1.56 8.76 2.82
C LEU A 18 -2.73 7.77 2.70
N ARG A 19 -3.43 7.75 1.57
CA ARG A 19 -4.55 6.83 1.33
C ARG A 19 -4.10 5.37 1.17
N ASN A 20 -2.88 5.15 0.68
CA ASN A 20 -2.33 3.81 0.52
C ASN A 20 -1.72 3.27 1.83
N LYS A 21 -1.34 4.14 2.76
CA LYS A 21 -0.71 3.77 4.03
C LYS A 21 -1.53 2.76 4.82
N GLU A 22 -2.83 2.98 4.95
CA GLU A 22 -3.74 2.07 5.66
C GLU A 22 -3.75 0.66 5.05
N ILE A 23 -3.88 0.57 3.72
CA ILE A 23 -3.90 -0.71 3.00
C ILE A 23 -2.53 -1.39 3.10
N LYS A 24 -1.45 -0.62 3.01
CA LYS A 24 -0.07 -1.11 3.11
C LYS A 24 0.22 -1.70 4.49
N GLU A 25 -0.21 -1.04 5.55
CA GLU A 25 -0.12 -1.55 6.93
C GLU A 25 -0.88 -2.86 7.08
N LYS A 26 -2.09 -2.96 6.50
CA LYS A 26 -2.88 -4.20 6.55
C LYS A 26 -2.26 -5.35 5.76
N ILE A 27 -1.68 -5.06 4.59
CA ILE A 27 -0.91 -6.02 3.80
C ILE A 27 0.27 -6.53 4.62
N GLN A 28 1.02 -5.63 5.26
CA GLN A 28 2.18 -5.98 6.08
C GLN A 28 1.77 -6.86 7.28
N GLU A 29 0.68 -6.54 7.96
CA GLU A 29 0.11 -7.33 9.06
C GLU A 29 -0.25 -8.77 8.61
N ILE A 30 -0.88 -8.92 7.44
CA ILE A 30 -1.21 -10.23 6.88
C ILE A 30 0.06 -10.99 6.49
N TYR A 31 1.05 -10.30 5.93
CA TYR A 31 2.30 -10.92 5.52
C TYR A 31 3.10 -11.44 6.73
N THR A 32 3.25 -10.62 7.77
CA THR A 32 4.00 -10.97 8.98
C THR A 32 3.29 -12.05 9.81
N SER A 33 1.97 -11.96 9.98
CA SER A 33 1.17 -12.99 10.67
C SER A 33 1.31 -14.37 10.01
N ASN A 34 1.48 -14.41 8.68
CA ASN A 34 1.68 -15.64 7.91
C ASN A 34 3.16 -15.99 7.70
N LYS A 35 4.08 -15.38 8.48
CA LYS A 35 5.53 -15.63 8.43
C LYS A 35 6.14 -15.46 7.03
N GLY A 36 5.59 -14.53 6.24
CA GLY A 36 6.02 -14.25 4.88
C GLY A 36 5.65 -15.31 3.83
N ARG A 37 4.84 -16.32 4.17
CA ARG A 37 4.44 -17.38 3.24
C ARG A 37 3.35 -16.94 2.24
N TYR A 38 2.66 -15.85 2.53
CA TYR A 38 1.53 -15.40 1.72
C TYR A 38 2.02 -14.45 0.63
N GLY A 39 1.91 -14.88 -0.63
CA GLY A 39 2.08 -14.02 -1.80
C GLY A 39 0.84 -13.19 -2.11
N VAL A 40 0.93 -12.34 -3.12
CA VAL A 40 -0.12 -11.38 -3.55
C VAL A 40 -1.52 -11.98 -3.59
N ARG A 41 -1.69 -13.16 -4.19
CA ARG A 41 -3.00 -13.83 -4.31
C ARG A 41 -3.62 -14.17 -2.94
N ARG A 42 -2.81 -14.68 -2.01
CA ARG A 42 -3.27 -15.07 -0.66
C ARG A 42 -3.55 -13.83 0.20
N VAL A 43 -2.72 -12.80 0.08
CA VAL A 43 -2.94 -11.51 0.76
C VAL A 43 -4.23 -10.85 0.27
N HIS A 44 -4.48 -10.83 -1.04
CA HIS A 44 -5.72 -10.31 -1.61
C HIS A 44 -6.96 -11.06 -1.10
N GLN A 45 -6.91 -12.39 -1.03
CA GLN A 45 -8.01 -13.18 -0.45
C GLN A 45 -8.23 -12.88 1.04
N ALA A 46 -7.16 -12.72 1.81
CA ALA A 46 -7.25 -12.36 3.22
C ALA A 46 -7.82 -10.95 3.43
N LEU A 47 -7.48 -9.99 2.54
CA LEU A 47 -8.06 -8.65 2.54
C LEU A 47 -9.56 -8.68 2.22
N LEU A 48 -9.97 -9.46 1.23
CA LEU A 48 -11.39 -9.64 0.89
C LEU A 48 -12.17 -10.28 2.05
N SER A 49 -11.59 -11.29 2.72
CA SER A 49 -12.18 -11.92 3.91
C SER A 49 -12.39 -10.93 5.07
N LYS A 50 -11.47 -9.97 5.23
CA LYS A 50 -11.59 -8.87 6.20
C LYS A 50 -12.53 -7.74 5.74
N GLY A 51 -13.17 -7.84 4.56
CA GLY A 51 -14.12 -6.85 4.04
C GLY A 51 -13.50 -5.72 3.21
N TYR A 52 -12.20 -5.77 2.90
CA TYR A 52 -11.56 -4.73 2.09
C TYR A 52 -11.78 -4.98 0.59
N ILE A 53 -12.37 -4.01 -0.10
CA ILE A 53 -12.58 -4.05 -1.56
C ILE A 53 -11.34 -3.46 -2.26
N VAL A 54 -10.32 -4.29 -2.47
CA VAL A 54 -9.05 -3.89 -3.11
C VAL A 54 -8.76 -4.80 -4.28
N ASN A 55 -8.36 -4.25 -5.43
CA ASN A 55 -7.97 -5.04 -6.58
C ASN A 55 -6.61 -5.73 -6.36
N HIS A 56 -6.46 -6.99 -6.78
CA HIS A 56 -5.20 -7.73 -6.73
C HIS A 56 -4.01 -6.98 -7.37
N LYS A 57 -4.23 -6.21 -8.45
CA LYS A 57 -3.17 -5.37 -9.06
C LYS A 57 -2.69 -4.25 -8.13
N ARG A 58 -3.59 -3.71 -7.30
CA ARG A 58 -3.26 -2.68 -6.31
C ARG A 58 -2.50 -3.29 -5.15
N VAL A 59 -2.89 -4.49 -4.70
CA VAL A 59 -2.14 -5.27 -3.71
C VAL A 59 -0.72 -5.56 -4.22
N GLN A 60 -0.56 -5.99 -5.48
CA GLN A 60 0.74 -6.27 -6.08
C GLN A 60 1.70 -5.06 -6.10
N ARG A 61 1.16 -3.83 -6.21
CA ARG A 61 2.00 -2.61 -6.20
C ARG A 61 2.36 -2.13 -4.79
N LEU A 62 1.55 -2.50 -3.79
CA LEU A 62 1.69 -2.01 -2.41
C LEU A 62 2.39 -3.01 -1.48
N MET A 63 2.32 -4.30 -1.83
CA MET A 63 3.05 -5.40 -1.21
C MET A 63 4.52 -5.35 -1.63
#